data_AF-A0A318SEW5-F1
#
_entry.id   AF-A0A318SEW5-F1
#
_cell.length_a   1.000
_cell.length_b   1.000
_cell.length_c   1.000
_cell.angle_alpha   90.00
_cell.angle_beta   90.00
_cell.angle_gamma   90.00
#
_symmetry.space_group_name_H-M   'P 1'
#
loop_
_entity.id
_entity.type
_entity.pdbx_description
1 polymer ?
#
loop_
_entity_poly.entity_id
_entity_poly.type
_entity_poly.pdbx_seq_one_letter_code
_entity_poly.pdbx_strand_id
1 'polypeptide(L)' 'MEAMKMEHTIAAPADGVVEELLYAPGDQLIEGAELLRIG' A
#
# COMPACT_ATOMS: atom_id res chain seq x y z
N MET A 1 -9.65 12.14 -11.59
CA MET A 1 -8.20 12.31 -11.36
C MET A 1 -7.49 11.66 -12.53
N GLU A 2 -6.74 12.43 -13.30
CA GLU A 2 -5.97 11.92 -14.43
C GLU A 2 -4.85 11.04 -13.90
N ALA A 3 -4.76 9.80 -14.40
CA ALA A 3 -3.75 8.85 -14.02
C ALA A 3 -2.36 9.37 -14.41
N MET A 4 -1.69 10.03 -13.45
CA MET A 4 -0.27 10.32 -13.57
C MET A 4 0.43 8.97 -13.57
N LYS A 5 0.98 8.56 -14.73
CA LYS A 5 1.77 7.34 -14.94
C LYS A 5 3.07 7.37 -14.12
N MET A 6 2.93 7.38 -12.81
CA MET A 6 4.00 7.53 -11.85
C MET A 6 3.82 6.40 -10.85
N GLU A 7 4.73 5.45 -10.87
CA GLU A 7 4.83 4.41 -9.86
C GLU A 7 5.21 5.08 -8.54
N HIS A 8 4.34 4.96 -7.52
CA HIS A 8 4.61 5.48 -6.19
C HIS A 8 5.12 4.32 -5.33
N THR A 9 6.39 4.38 -4.94
CA THR A 9 6.97 3.41 -4.00
C THR A 9 6.63 3.84 -2.58
N ILE A 10 5.89 3.01 -1.85
CA ILE A 10 5.60 3.21 -0.43
C ILE A 10 6.64 2.44 0.38
N ALA A 11 7.40 3.16 1.20
CA ALA A 11 8.37 2.57 2.11
C ALA A 11 7.71 2.26 3.46
N ALA A 12 8.19 1.20 4.12
CA ALA A 12 7.78 0.90 5.48
C ALA A 12 8.23 2.05 6.41
N PRO A 13 7.39 2.50 7.36
CA PRO A 13 7.74 3.56 8.30
C PRO A 13 8.76 3.11 9.36
N ALA A 14 8.90 1.79 9.58
CA ALA A 14 9.83 1.18 10.53
C ALA A 14 10.14 -0.26 10.11
N ASP A 15 11.19 -0.83 10.70
CA ASP A 15 11.49 -2.27 10.60
C ASP A 15 10.40 -3.09 11.31
N GLY A 16 10.05 -4.25 10.75
CA GLY A 16 9.07 -5.17 11.34
C GLY A 16 8.73 -6.34 10.40
N VAL A 17 7.77 -7.17 10.77
CA VAL A 17 7.33 -8.32 9.97
C VAL A 17 5.97 -8.05 9.35
N VAL A 18 5.80 -8.36 8.07
CA VAL A 18 4.49 -8.25 7.41
C VAL A 18 3.58 -9.34 7.96
N GLU A 19 2.53 -8.94 8.69
CA GLU A 19 1.57 -9.85 9.30
C GLU A 19 0.44 -10.20 8.32
N GLU A 20 -0.06 -9.20 7.59
CA GLU A 20 -1.22 -9.34 6.71
C GLU A 20 -1.15 -8.35 5.54
N LEU A 21 -1.44 -8.82 4.31
CA LEU A 21 -1.69 -7.96 3.15
C LEU A 21 -3.20 -7.84 2.94
N LEU A 22 -3.69 -6.61 2.88
CA LEU A 22 -5.12 -6.31 2.81
C LEU A 22 -5.64 -6.17 1.38
N TYR A 23 -4.75 -6.23 0.38
CA TYR A 23 -5.08 -6.04 -1.04
C TYR A 23 -4.31 -6.97 -1.97
N ALA A 24 -4.94 -7.28 -3.10
CA ALA A 24 -4.34 -8.00 -4.21
C ALA A 24 -3.95 -7.04 -5.35
N PRO A 25 -3.05 -7.47 -6.27
CA PRO A 25 -2.74 -6.70 -7.46
C PRO A 25 -3.99 -6.41 -8.30
N GLY A 26 -4.23 -5.12 -8.59
CA GLY A 26 -5.38 -4.67 -9.38
C GLY A 26 -6.56 -4.16 -8.56
N ASP A 27 -6.54 -4.30 -7.24
CA ASP A 27 -7.56 -3.72 -6.36
C ASP A 27 -7.48 -2.19 -6.35
N GLN A 28 -8.65 -1.53 -6.31
CA GLN A 28 -8.72 -0.08 -6.18
C GLN A 28 -8.53 0.34 -4.73
N LEU A 29 -7.61 1.29 -4.51
CA LEU A 29 -7.34 1.89 -3.21
C LEU A 29 -8.00 3.26 -3.12
N ILE A 30 -8.57 3.56 -1.95
CA ILE A 30 -9.01 4.91 -1.58
C ILE A 30 -7.91 5.61 -0.77
N GLU A 31 -7.93 6.94 -0.75
CA GLU A 31 -6.98 7.72 0.03
C GLU A 31 -7.10 7.39 1.53
N GLY A 32 -5.96 7.11 2.18
CA GLY A 32 -5.91 6.72 3.59
C GLY A 32 -6.20 5.24 3.87
N ALA A 33 -6.34 4.39 2.85
CA ALA A 33 -6.49 2.95 3.05
C ALA A 33 -5.22 2.30 3.61
N GLU A 34 -5.37 1.44 4.60
CA GLU A 34 -4.28 0.63 5.16
C GLU A 34 -3.90 -0.50 4.20
N LEU A 35 -2.66 -0.52 3.69
CA LEU A 35 -2.26 -1.49 2.66
C LEU A 35 -1.87 -2.87 3.22
N LEU A 36 -1.21 -2.85 4.37
CA LEU A 36 -0.69 -4.04 5.05
C LEU A 36 -0.50 -3.73 6.53
N ARG A 37 -0.41 -4.77 7.37
CA ARG A 37 -0.05 -4.65 8.79
C ARG A 37 1.38 -5.12 9.03
N ILE A 38 2.09 -4.35 9.85
CA ILE A 38 3.45 -4.66 10.31
C ILE A 38 3.39 -4.87 11.83
N GLY A 39 3.97 -5.97 12.32
CA GLY A 39 4.15 -6.30 13.74
C GLY A 39 5.61 -6.28 14.18
#